data_AF-A0A950GG69-F1
#
_entry.id   AF-A0A950GG69-F1
#
_cell.length_a   1.000
_cell.length_b   1.000
_cell.length_c   1.000
_cell.angle_alpha   90.00
_cell.angle_beta   90.00
_cell.angle_gamma   90.00
#
_symmetry.space_group_name_H-M   'P 1'
#
loop_
_entity.id
_entity.type
_entity.pdbx_description
1 polymer ?
#
loop_
_entity_poly.entity_id
_entity_poly.type
_entity_poly.pdbx_seq_one_letter_code
_entity_poly.pdbx_strand_id
1 'polypeptide(L)'
;MSGLSESIPRPEELSRFGAATKPRDERTYLAVPFQEKDEAKQLGARWDGRLKAWYVPAGMDLAAFHPWLPAMGEVYIAVDSDPREEFAKALRECGLELNGPPEMDGNLHRVPVEGDKQGDRSGAYFGHLDGRAAGFIQNFRSGVKTSWKASGAALAAEDRARIAADAAQKRHERALERERQYEHAAQEVDAIWAAAAPVQSHPYLEDKGVPSYGLRQAEDGRLLVPVQDADGKLWSLQRVALDHSKLFHEGGRVEGGHFVIGDVNKPGPLLIAEGYATAATVHTLTDAPVVVAFNAGNLASVARTYRTLFPDRLIGIAGDNDRKREAGGKPNVGREKAEQAAASIKGFAILPQFNQAGVGSDWNDLARGDVTEARLQLKTGIAIAEREALAREFGSRRERAEALRHEHARKVGETCLER
;
A
#
# COMPACT_ATOMS: atom_id res chain seq x y z
N MET A 1 10.09 39.26 -26.22
CA MET A 1 11.27 38.57 -26.78
C MET A 1 12.06 37.98 -25.63
N SER A 2 12.51 36.72 -25.77
CA SER A 2 13.24 35.85 -24.82
C SER A 2 12.55 35.62 -23.46
N GLY A 3 12.12 34.44 -23.05
CA GLY A 3 12.68 33.10 -23.30
C GLY A 3 13.02 32.48 -21.94
N LEU A 4 12.02 32.18 -21.11
CA LEU A 4 12.19 31.41 -19.87
C LEU A 4 11.86 29.96 -20.17
N SER A 5 12.85 29.30 -20.74
CA SER A 5 12.97 27.85 -20.84
C SER A 5 13.35 27.32 -19.45
N GLU A 6 12.39 27.07 -18.58
CA GLU A 6 12.60 26.22 -17.40
C GLU A 6 12.59 24.77 -17.86
N SER A 7 13.79 24.28 -18.16
CA SER A 7 14.07 22.89 -18.46
C SER A 7 13.69 22.03 -17.27
N ILE A 8 12.73 21.14 -17.48
CA ILE A 8 12.46 19.98 -16.63
C ILE A 8 13.80 19.26 -16.39
N PRO A 9 14.23 19.02 -15.14
CA PRO A 9 15.51 18.36 -14.86
C PRO A 9 15.52 16.95 -15.46
N ARG A 10 16.69 16.58 -16.02
CA ARG A 10 16.89 15.30 -16.71
C ARG A 10 16.87 14.12 -15.71
N PRO A 11 16.27 12.97 -16.05
CA PRO A 11 16.18 11.78 -15.19
C PRO A 11 17.52 11.18 -14.69
N GLU A 12 18.66 11.66 -15.20
CA GLU A 12 19.97 11.08 -14.93
C GLU A 12 20.54 11.41 -13.53
N GLU A 13 19.99 12.41 -12.81
CA GLU A 13 20.49 12.79 -11.48
C GLU A 13 19.93 11.95 -10.32
N LEU A 14 18.99 11.03 -10.57
CA LEU A 14 18.48 10.05 -9.60
C LEU A 14 19.08 8.64 -9.78
N SER A 15 19.92 8.42 -10.80
CA SER A 15 20.42 7.10 -11.20
C SER A 15 21.74 6.70 -10.52
N ARG A 16 21.80 6.69 -9.18
CA ARG A 16 22.98 6.15 -8.45
C ARG A 16 22.75 4.86 -7.67
N PHE A 17 21.56 4.28 -7.74
CA PHE A 17 21.31 2.93 -7.23
C PHE A 17 20.85 2.06 -8.38
N GLY A 18 21.82 1.47 -9.08
CA GLY A 18 21.60 0.55 -10.18
C GLY A 18 20.59 -0.54 -9.81
N ALA A 19 19.46 -0.54 -10.53
CA ALA A 19 18.59 -1.70 -10.60
C ALA A 19 19.34 -2.79 -11.38
N ALA A 20 20.06 -3.65 -10.66
CA ALA A 20 20.33 -4.97 -11.17
C ALA A 20 18.97 -5.57 -11.56
N THR A 21 18.77 -5.83 -12.85
CA THR A 21 17.65 -6.62 -13.34
C THR A 21 17.68 -7.94 -12.58
N LYS A 22 16.79 -8.08 -11.60
CA LYS A 22 16.65 -9.34 -10.88
C LYS A 22 16.33 -10.41 -11.93
N PRO A 23 17.03 -11.56 -11.94
CA PRO A 23 16.62 -12.67 -12.78
C PRO A 23 15.14 -12.95 -12.52
N ARG A 24 14.38 -13.16 -13.59
CA ARG A 24 12.94 -13.49 -13.52
C ARG A 24 12.78 -14.56 -12.47
N ASP A 25 11.97 -14.26 -11.46
CA ASP A 25 11.78 -15.10 -10.28
C ASP A 25 10.87 -16.29 -10.63
N GLU A 26 11.20 -17.00 -11.72
CA GLU A 26 10.47 -18.18 -12.18
C GLU A 26 10.68 -19.30 -11.16
N ARG A 27 9.67 -19.54 -10.32
CA ARG A 27 9.70 -20.54 -9.27
C ARG A 27 8.64 -21.59 -9.54
N THR A 28 8.99 -22.85 -9.29
CA THR A 28 8.02 -23.95 -9.30
C THR A 28 7.77 -24.40 -7.86
N TYR A 29 6.53 -24.30 -7.38
CA TYR A 29 6.18 -24.73 -6.03
C TYR A 29 6.01 -26.26 -5.94
N LEU A 30 6.46 -26.83 -4.82
CA LEU A 30 6.53 -28.26 -4.57
C LEU A 30 5.60 -28.68 -3.43
N ALA A 31 4.95 -29.82 -3.62
CA ALA A 31 4.11 -30.50 -2.67
C ALA A 31 4.94 -31.37 -1.70
N VAL A 32 5.89 -30.78 -0.97
CA VAL A 32 6.79 -31.51 -0.06
C VAL A 32 6.12 -31.77 1.30
N PRO A 33 5.84 -33.03 1.68
CA PRO A 33 5.39 -33.35 3.04
C PRO A 33 6.45 -32.99 4.08
N PHE A 34 6.02 -32.70 5.32
CA PHE A 34 6.95 -32.27 6.36
C PHE A 34 8.09 -33.26 6.62
N GLN A 35 7.84 -34.56 6.45
CA GLN A 35 8.82 -35.62 6.68
C GLN A 35 9.93 -35.64 5.63
N GLU A 36 9.66 -35.15 4.41
CA GLU A 36 10.55 -35.22 3.25
C GLU A 36 11.26 -33.87 2.98
N LYS A 37 11.05 -32.89 3.85
CA LYS A 37 11.57 -31.53 3.71
C LYS A 37 13.10 -31.47 3.60
N ASP A 38 13.79 -32.34 4.33
CA ASP A 38 15.26 -32.32 4.39
C ASP A 38 15.86 -32.90 3.10
N GLU A 39 15.19 -33.88 2.48
CA GLU A 39 15.54 -34.43 1.17
C GLU A 39 15.32 -33.40 0.06
N ALA A 40 14.15 -32.77 0.01
CA ALA A 40 13.87 -31.71 -0.96
C ALA A 40 14.86 -30.54 -0.82
N LYS A 41 15.21 -30.16 0.42
CA LYS A 41 16.19 -29.10 0.70
C LYS A 41 17.60 -29.47 0.24
N GLN A 42 18.02 -30.73 0.42
CA GLN A 42 19.32 -31.23 -0.07
C GLN A 42 19.43 -31.16 -1.59
N LEU A 43 18.32 -31.42 -2.30
CA LEU A 43 18.24 -31.33 -3.76
C LEU A 43 18.20 -29.88 -4.28
N GLY A 44 18.08 -28.89 -3.39
CA GLY A 44 18.14 -27.46 -3.72
C GLY A 44 16.84 -26.70 -3.51
N ALA A 45 15.75 -27.35 -3.07
CA ALA A 45 14.51 -26.67 -2.77
C ALA A 45 14.69 -25.61 -1.67
N ARG A 46 13.82 -24.59 -1.70
CA ARG A 46 13.81 -23.47 -0.77
C ARG A 46 12.42 -23.28 -0.19
N TRP A 47 12.35 -22.72 1.01
CA TRP A 47 11.10 -22.43 1.69
C TRP A 47 10.68 -20.98 1.44
N ASP A 48 9.48 -20.79 0.92
CA ASP A 48 8.82 -19.48 0.85
C ASP A 48 8.05 -19.24 2.14
N GLY A 49 8.60 -18.43 3.05
CA GLY A 49 7.96 -18.12 4.33
C GLY A 49 6.66 -17.32 4.21
N ARG A 50 6.45 -16.59 3.10
CA ARG A 50 5.24 -15.80 2.86
C ARG A 50 4.10 -16.69 2.39
N LEU A 51 4.39 -17.58 1.44
CA LEU A 51 3.38 -18.52 0.90
C LEU A 51 3.30 -19.84 1.68
N LYS A 52 4.22 -20.05 2.62
CA LYS A 52 4.37 -21.27 3.41
C LYS A 52 4.42 -22.52 2.53
N ALA A 53 5.24 -22.47 1.48
CA ALA A 53 5.38 -23.54 0.51
C ALA A 53 6.84 -23.75 0.11
N TRP A 54 7.20 -24.98 -0.24
CA TRP A 54 8.50 -25.30 -0.83
C TRP A 54 8.51 -24.92 -2.30
N TYR A 55 9.66 -24.50 -2.83
CA TYR A 55 9.82 -24.19 -4.25
C TYR A 55 11.22 -24.53 -4.77
N VAL A 56 11.30 -24.70 -6.08
CA VAL A 56 12.52 -24.86 -6.87
C VAL A 56 12.87 -23.50 -7.49
N PRO A 57 14.04 -22.91 -7.18
CA PRO A 57 14.56 -21.75 -7.92
C PRO A 57 14.71 -21.97 -9.43
N ALA A 58 14.58 -20.89 -10.20
CA ALA A 58 14.81 -20.90 -11.65
C ALA A 58 16.15 -21.53 -12.03
N GLY A 59 16.15 -22.32 -13.11
CA GLY A 59 17.37 -22.92 -13.67
C GLY A 59 17.86 -24.20 -12.99
N MET A 60 17.15 -24.73 -11.99
CA MET A 60 17.42 -26.07 -11.47
C MET A 60 16.69 -27.15 -12.27
N ASP A 61 17.25 -28.35 -12.29
CA ASP A 61 16.64 -29.51 -12.94
C ASP A 61 15.40 -29.98 -12.18
N LEU A 62 14.22 -29.77 -12.77
CA LEU A 62 12.94 -30.17 -12.20
C LEU A 62 12.78 -31.70 -12.13
N ALA A 63 13.56 -32.47 -12.91
CA ALA A 63 13.49 -33.93 -12.88
C ALA A 63 13.86 -34.49 -11.49
N ALA A 64 14.78 -33.83 -10.78
CA ALA A 64 15.18 -34.21 -9.42
C ALA A 64 14.05 -34.03 -8.39
N PHE A 65 13.01 -33.25 -8.71
CA PHE A 65 11.89 -32.95 -7.82
C PHE A 65 10.58 -33.63 -8.25
N HIS A 66 10.62 -34.54 -9.23
CA HIS A 66 9.44 -35.22 -9.75
C HIS A 66 8.48 -35.78 -8.67
N PRO A 67 8.95 -36.37 -7.54
CA PRO A 67 8.07 -36.84 -6.49
C PRO A 67 7.19 -35.77 -5.83
N TRP A 68 7.62 -34.50 -5.87
CA TRP A 68 6.93 -33.38 -5.21
C TRP A 68 6.33 -32.38 -6.21
N LEU A 69 6.39 -32.64 -7.51
CA LEU A 69 5.72 -31.77 -8.49
C LEU A 69 4.20 -31.93 -8.33
N PRO A 70 3.42 -30.82 -8.34
CA PRO A 70 1.98 -30.91 -8.20
C PRO A 70 1.38 -31.71 -9.36
N ALA A 71 0.72 -32.83 -9.04
CA ALA A 71 -0.09 -33.56 -9.99
C ALA A 71 -1.32 -32.70 -10.37
N MET A 72 -1.53 -32.45 -11.66
CA MET A 72 -2.74 -31.79 -12.19
C MET A 72 -3.96 -32.70 -11.97
N GLY A 73 -4.74 -32.47 -10.90
CA GLY A 73 -5.98 -33.22 -10.67
C GLY A 73 -6.71 -32.88 -9.37
N GLU A 74 -8.04 -32.76 -9.45
CA GLU A 74 -8.96 -32.40 -8.36
C GLU A 74 -9.03 -33.48 -7.27
N VAL A 75 -9.16 -33.04 -6.02
CA VAL A 75 -9.30 -33.93 -4.85
C VAL A 75 -10.61 -33.60 -4.15
N TYR A 76 -11.57 -34.51 -4.25
CA TYR A 76 -12.81 -34.49 -3.45
C TYR A 76 -12.60 -35.29 -2.17
N ILE A 77 -13.11 -34.78 -1.04
CA ILE A 77 -13.07 -35.45 0.26
C ILE A 77 -14.49 -35.51 0.81
N ALA A 78 -14.91 -36.71 1.19
CA ALA A 78 -16.16 -36.95 1.92
C ALA A 78 -15.99 -36.58 3.40
N VAL A 79 -16.99 -35.91 3.96
CA VAL A 79 -17.09 -35.63 5.40
C VAL A 79 -18.49 -36.03 5.85
N ASP A 80 -18.62 -36.69 7.02
CA ASP A 80 -19.88 -37.19 7.58
C ASP A 80 -20.88 -36.08 8.02
N SER A 81 -20.52 -34.81 7.84
CA SER A 81 -21.38 -33.61 7.85
C SER A 81 -20.81 -32.58 6.88
N ASP A 82 -21.66 -31.92 6.07
CA ASP A 82 -21.18 -30.95 5.06
C ASP A 82 -20.51 -29.76 5.78
N PRO A 83 -19.20 -29.50 5.55
CA PRO A 83 -18.49 -28.36 6.15
C PRO A 83 -19.15 -27.01 5.87
N ARG A 84 -19.91 -26.89 4.78
CA ARG A 84 -20.70 -25.69 4.47
C ARG A 84 -21.83 -25.49 5.48
N GLU A 85 -22.47 -26.55 5.96
CA GLU A 85 -23.53 -26.48 6.97
C GLU A 85 -22.99 -26.08 8.33
N GLU A 86 -21.87 -26.68 8.75
CA GLU A 86 -21.19 -26.32 10.00
C GLU A 86 -20.73 -24.86 9.99
N PHE A 87 -20.16 -24.41 8.86
CA PHE A 87 -19.76 -23.01 8.72
C PHE A 87 -20.96 -22.07 8.66
N ALA A 88 -22.04 -22.45 7.97
CA ALA A 88 -23.29 -21.69 7.96
C ALA A 88 -23.83 -21.48 9.38
N LYS A 89 -23.73 -22.50 10.22
CA LYS A 89 -24.12 -22.41 11.64
C LYS A 89 -23.24 -21.41 12.39
N ALA A 90 -21.91 -21.51 12.27
CA ALA A 90 -20.97 -20.59 12.92
C ALA A 90 -21.16 -19.12 12.47
N LEU A 91 -21.47 -18.90 11.18
CA LEU A 91 -21.78 -17.58 10.63
C LEU A 91 -23.03 -17.00 11.28
N ARG A 92 -24.12 -17.79 11.38
CA ARG A 92 -25.37 -17.38 12.04
C ARG A 92 -25.19 -17.12 13.52
N GLU A 93 -24.40 -17.93 14.23
CA GLU A 93 -24.06 -17.72 15.65
C GLU A 93 -23.29 -16.40 15.87
N CYS A 94 -22.54 -15.93 14.87
CA CYS A 94 -21.89 -14.62 14.89
C CYS A 94 -22.79 -13.47 14.39
N GLY A 95 -24.06 -13.75 14.11
CA GLY A 95 -25.08 -12.79 13.67
C GLY A 95 -25.07 -12.47 12.18
N LEU A 96 -24.42 -13.26 11.32
CA LEU A 96 -24.47 -13.08 9.86
C LEU A 96 -25.72 -13.76 9.28
N GLU A 97 -26.41 -13.07 8.39
CA GLU A 97 -27.61 -13.55 7.71
C GLU A 97 -27.28 -14.04 6.30
N LEU A 98 -27.46 -15.33 6.05
CA LEU A 98 -27.21 -15.95 4.74
C LEU A 98 -28.48 -16.44 4.07
N ASN A 99 -28.63 -16.10 2.78
CA ASN A 99 -29.65 -16.65 1.89
C ASN A 99 -29.10 -17.90 1.18
N GLY A 100 -29.05 -19.01 1.91
CA GLY A 100 -28.52 -20.29 1.40
C GLY A 100 -27.18 -20.70 2.02
N PRO A 101 -26.51 -21.73 1.46
CA PRO A 101 -25.23 -22.19 1.94
C PRO A 101 -24.11 -21.16 1.68
N PRO A 102 -23.09 -21.06 2.55
CA PRO A 102 -21.97 -20.14 2.36
C PRO A 102 -21.10 -20.53 1.16
N GLU A 103 -20.56 -19.51 0.51
CA GLU A 103 -19.57 -19.64 -0.56
C GLU A 103 -18.17 -19.84 0.05
N MET A 104 -17.56 -20.98 -0.22
CA MET A 104 -16.27 -21.42 0.35
C MET A 104 -15.14 -21.38 -0.69
N ASP A 105 -15.09 -20.30 -1.47
CA ASP A 105 -14.19 -20.10 -2.61
C ASP A 105 -12.88 -19.35 -2.25
N GLY A 106 -12.68 -19.05 -0.96
CA GLY A 106 -11.55 -18.26 -0.46
C GLY A 106 -11.67 -16.75 -0.70
N ASN A 107 -12.77 -16.27 -1.31
CA ASN A 107 -13.02 -14.86 -1.52
C ASN A 107 -13.80 -14.25 -0.35
N LEU A 108 -13.69 -12.92 -0.20
CA LEU A 108 -14.42 -12.19 0.82
C LEU A 108 -15.85 -11.93 0.36
N HIS A 109 -16.81 -12.51 1.07
CA HIS A 109 -18.25 -12.35 0.86
C HIS A 109 -18.82 -11.36 1.87
N ARG A 110 -19.67 -10.45 1.38
CA ARG A 110 -20.38 -9.45 2.20
C ARG A 110 -21.85 -9.82 2.31
N VAL A 111 -22.32 -9.93 3.55
CA VAL A 111 -23.69 -10.33 3.89
C VAL A 111 -24.30 -9.39 4.93
N PRO A 112 -25.64 -9.29 5.01
CA PRO A 112 -26.31 -8.61 6.11
C PRO A 112 -26.00 -9.27 7.46
N VAL A 113 -26.20 -8.52 8.54
CA VAL A 113 -26.21 -9.03 9.91
C VAL A 113 -27.51 -8.62 10.60
N GLU A 114 -27.85 -9.29 11.69
CA GLU A 114 -29.04 -8.95 12.47
C GLU A 114 -29.05 -7.44 12.85
N GLY A 115 -30.17 -6.76 12.55
CA GLY A 115 -30.34 -5.33 12.78
C GLY A 115 -29.82 -4.41 11.66
N ASP A 116 -29.39 -4.95 10.53
CA ASP A 116 -29.11 -4.19 9.31
C ASP A 116 -30.40 -3.66 8.66
N LYS A 117 -30.32 -2.46 8.04
CA LYS A 117 -31.42 -1.95 7.21
C LYS A 117 -31.38 -2.65 5.85
N GLN A 118 -32.49 -2.61 5.12
CA GLN A 118 -32.59 -3.24 3.81
C GLN A 118 -31.48 -2.74 2.86
N GLY A 119 -30.58 -3.65 2.47
CA GLY A 119 -29.44 -3.38 1.58
C GLY A 119 -28.07 -3.26 2.27
N ASP A 120 -28.03 -3.11 3.60
CA ASP A 120 -26.77 -3.09 4.35
C ASP A 120 -26.13 -4.49 4.36
N ARG A 121 -24.79 -4.53 4.34
CA ARG A 121 -23.99 -5.76 4.38
C ARG A 121 -22.87 -5.63 5.42
N SER A 122 -23.27 -5.51 6.69
CA SER A 122 -22.34 -5.28 7.82
C SER A 122 -21.69 -6.56 8.35
N GLY A 123 -21.83 -7.68 7.65
CA GLY A 123 -21.10 -8.93 7.86
C GLY A 123 -20.09 -9.17 6.74
N ALA A 124 -18.96 -9.77 7.10
CA ALA A 124 -18.00 -10.30 6.15
C ALA A 124 -17.54 -11.69 6.57
N TYR A 125 -17.38 -12.56 5.58
CA TYR A 125 -16.75 -13.85 5.77
C TYR A 125 -15.92 -14.23 4.57
N PHE A 126 -14.95 -15.12 4.77
CA PHE A 126 -14.42 -15.94 3.69
C PHE A 126 -14.23 -17.33 4.25
N GLY A 127 -14.45 -18.34 3.43
CA GLY A 127 -14.25 -19.72 3.82
C GLY A 127 -13.56 -20.47 2.71
N HIS A 128 -12.85 -21.54 3.08
CA HIS A 128 -12.13 -22.38 2.15
C HIS A 128 -12.38 -23.85 2.51
N LEU A 129 -12.55 -24.69 1.49
CA LEU A 129 -12.70 -26.15 1.65
C LEU A 129 -11.38 -26.90 1.46
N ASP A 130 -10.32 -26.20 1.03
CA ASP A 130 -9.00 -26.78 0.93
C ASP A 130 -8.40 -27.00 2.33
N GLY A 131 -7.73 -28.12 2.54
CA GLY A 131 -7.19 -28.41 3.86
C GLY A 131 -8.24 -29.00 4.80
N ARG A 132 -8.15 -28.57 6.06
CA ARG A 132 -9.28 -28.64 6.98
C ARG A 132 -10.12 -27.40 6.70
N ALA A 133 -11.35 -27.60 6.24
CA ALA A 133 -12.25 -26.50 5.93
C ALA A 133 -12.25 -25.48 7.08
N ALA A 134 -12.00 -24.22 6.75
CA ALA A 134 -11.88 -23.17 7.73
C ALA A 134 -12.39 -21.87 7.14
N GLY A 135 -12.68 -20.93 8.02
CA GLY A 135 -13.25 -19.67 7.62
C GLY A 135 -12.95 -18.57 8.62
N PHE A 136 -13.11 -17.35 8.14
CA PHE A 136 -13.04 -16.14 8.93
C PHE A 136 -14.42 -15.52 8.98
N ILE A 137 -14.80 -15.01 10.14
CA ILE A 137 -16.11 -14.41 10.38
C ILE A 137 -15.89 -13.05 11.03
N GLN A 138 -16.52 -12.01 10.47
CA GLN A 138 -16.52 -10.67 11.03
C GLN A 138 -17.90 -10.04 10.97
N ASN A 139 -18.37 -9.58 12.12
CA ASN A 139 -19.57 -8.76 12.25
C ASN A 139 -19.13 -7.35 12.64
N PHE A 140 -19.28 -6.39 11.73
CA PHE A 140 -18.83 -5.00 11.94
C PHE A 140 -19.71 -4.23 12.94
N ARG A 141 -20.94 -4.71 13.21
CA ARG A 141 -21.89 -4.07 14.13
C ARG A 141 -21.64 -4.49 15.58
N SER A 142 -21.46 -5.79 15.83
CA SER A 142 -21.17 -6.32 17.17
C SER A 142 -19.68 -6.26 17.53
N GLY A 143 -18.80 -6.07 16.53
CA GLY A 143 -17.34 -6.11 16.70
C GLY A 143 -16.77 -7.53 16.76
N VAL A 144 -17.60 -8.57 16.61
CA VAL A 144 -17.15 -9.96 16.63
C VAL A 144 -16.21 -10.23 15.45
N LYS A 145 -15.07 -10.85 15.77
CA LYS A 145 -14.05 -11.27 14.80
C LYS A 145 -13.47 -12.61 15.24
N THR A 146 -13.72 -13.67 14.47
CA THR A 146 -13.30 -15.03 14.84
C THR A 146 -12.90 -15.86 13.62
N SER A 147 -12.25 -16.99 13.90
CA SER A 147 -11.93 -18.02 12.92
C SER A 147 -12.65 -19.31 13.25
N TRP A 148 -13.21 -19.95 12.23
CA TRP A 148 -13.89 -21.23 12.32
C TRP A 148 -13.06 -22.33 11.64
N LYS A 149 -13.19 -23.58 12.11
CA LYS A 149 -12.61 -24.78 11.49
C LYS A 149 -13.62 -25.93 11.60
N ALA A 150 -13.80 -26.67 10.52
CA ALA A 150 -14.69 -27.84 10.47
C ALA A 150 -14.33 -28.87 11.53
N SER A 151 -15.34 -29.53 12.07
CA SER A 151 -15.18 -30.73 12.87
C SER A 151 -14.82 -31.90 11.94
N GLY A 152 -13.76 -32.67 12.28
CA GLY A 152 -13.23 -33.72 11.40
C GLY A 152 -11.71 -33.91 11.48
N ALA A 153 -11.23 -35.06 11.02
CA ALA A 153 -9.80 -35.40 11.00
C ALA A 153 -9.02 -34.41 10.12
N ALA A 154 -7.82 -34.04 10.58
CA ALA A 154 -6.91 -33.23 9.77
C ALA A 154 -6.50 -34.02 8.52
N LEU A 155 -6.43 -33.35 7.35
CA LEU A 155 -5.91 -33.95 6.11
C LEU A 155 -4.60 -34.70 6.33
N ALA A 156 -4.34 -35.71 5.49
CA ALA A 156 -3.02 -36.31 5.43
C ALA A 156 -1.95 -35.24 5.12
N ALA A 157 -0.72 -35.46 5.61
CA ALA A 157 0.37 -34.49 5.43
C ALA A 157 0.66 -34.20 3.95
N GLU A 158 0.47 -35.21 3.10
CA GLU A 158 0.67 -35.16 1.66
C GLU A 158 -0.39 -34.29 0.95
N ASP A 159 -1.68 -34.46 1.29
CA ASP A 159 -2.76 -33.64 0.72
C ASP A 159 -2.59 -32.15 1.08
N ARG A 160 -2.15 -31.85 2.31
CA ARG A 160 -1.83 -30.48 2.72
C ARG A 160 -0.69 -29.88 1.91
N ALA A 161 0.35 -30.67 1.65
CA ALA A 161 1.49 -30.21 0.86
C ALA A 161 1.07 -29.92 -0.59
N ARG A 162 0.23 -30.78 -1.18
CA ARG A 162 -0.30 -30.60 -2.54
C ARG A 162 -1.16 -29.34 -2.68
N ILE A 163 -2.10 -29.13 -1.76
CA ILE A 163 -2.96 -27.93 -1.74
C ILE A 163 -2.13 -26.66 -1.57
N ALA A 164 -1.18 -26.65 -0.63
CA ALA A 164 -0.33 -25.49 -0.38
C ALA A 164 0.54 -25.15 -1.62
N ALA A 165 1.07 -26.17 -2.28
CA ALA A 165 1.85 -26.02 -3.51
C ALA A 165 1.01 -25.48 -4.66
N ASP A 166 -0.18 -26.03 -4.93
CA ASP A 166 -1.09 -25.55 -5.98
C ASP A 166 -1.54 -24.10 -5.71
N ALA A 167 -1.92 -23.79 -4.47
CA ALA A 167 -2.30 -22.42 -4.10
C ALA A 167 -1.12 -21.44 -4.24
N ALA A 168 0.11 -21.86 -3.90
CA ALA A 168 1.30 -21.04 -4.07
C ALA A 168 1.65 -20.85 -5.56
N GLN A 169 1.56 -21.90 -6.36
CA GLN A 169 1.76 -21.88 -7.80
C GLN A 169 0.76 -20.94 -8.48
N LYS A 170 -0.54 -21.09 -8.23
CA LYS A 170 -1.58 -20.19 -8.76
C LYS A 170 -1.37 -18.74 -8.34
N ARG A 171 -0.93 -18.48 -7.10
CA ARG A 171 -0.61 -17.12 -6.65
C ARG A 171 0.61 -16.56 -7.38
N HIS A 172 1.63 -17.38 -7.63
CA HIS A 172 2.82 -16.99 -8.38
C HIS A 172 2.50 -16.69 -9.84
N GLU A 173 1.73 -17.55 -10.51
CA GLU A 173 1.28 -17.35 -11.89
C GLU A 173 0.44 -16.08 -12.03
N ARG A 174 -0.52 -15.84 -11.12
CA ARG A 174 -1.29 -14.58 -11.10
C ARG A 174 -0.40 -13.35 -10.88
N ALA A 175 0.68 -13.47 -10.10
CA ALA A 175 1.61 -12.38 -9.88
C ALA A 175 2.43 -12.07 -11.14
N LEU A 176 2.94 -13.10 -11.82
CA LEU A 176 3.64 -12.97 -13.10
C LEU A 176 2.74 -12.37 -14.17
N GLU A 177 1.49 -12.85 -14.26
CA GLU A 177 0.52 -12.33 -15.22
C GLU A 177 0.19 -10.86 -14.95
N ARG A 178 0.01 -10.49 -13.68
CA ARG A 178 -0.18 -9.10 -13.28
C ARG A 178 1.03 -8.22 -13.62
N GLU A 179 2.25 -8.73 -13.46
CA GLU A 179 3.46 -8.01 -13.85
C GLU A 179 3.54 -7.78 -15.36
N ARG A 180 3.17 -8.78 -16.17
CA ARG A 180 3.03 -8.61 -17.63
C ARG A 180 1.98 -7.58 -18.00
N GLN A 181 0.82 -7.62 -17.33
CA GLN A 181 -0.24 -6.62 -17.52
C GLN A 181 0.25 -5.21 -17.17
N TYR A 182 0.99 -5.05 -16.07
CA TYR A 182 1.59 -3.77 -15.71
C TYR A 182 2.60 -3.28 -16.74
N GLU A 183 3.44 -4.17 -17.29
CA GLU A 183 4.41 -3.80 -18.31
C GLU A 183 3.74 -3.40 -19.62
N HIS A 184 2.68 -4.10 -20.02
CA HIS A 184 1.89 -3.74 -21.19
C HIS A 184 1.21 -2.38 -21.01
N ALA A 185 0.53 -2.18 -19.87
CA ALA A 185 -0.11 -0.91 -19.54
C ALA A 185 0.89 0.24 -19.47
N ALA A 186 2.11 0.00 -18.98
CA ALA A 186 3.21 0.99 -18.97
C ALA A 186 3.54 1.49 -20.38
N GLN A 187 3.63 0.59 -21.37
CA GLN A 187 3.88 0.94 -22.77
C GLN A 187 2.73 1.77 -23.36
N GLU A 188 1.47 1.41 -23.05
CA GLU A 188 0.30 2.15 -23.51
C GLU A 188 0.25 3.56 -22.91
N VAL A 189 0.54 3.71 -21.61
CA VAL A 189 0.54 5.03 -20.98
C VAL A 189 1.71 5.90 -21.43
N ASP A 190 2.88 5.33 -21.73
CA ASP A 190 4.00 6.07 -22.32
C ASP A 190 3.59 6.68 -23.66
N ALA A 191 2.94 5.90 -24.53
CA ALA A 191 2.45 6.39 -25.82
C ALA A 191 1.39 7.50 -25.65
N ILE A 192 0.44 7.31 -24.73
CA ILE A 192 -0.60 8.31 -24.46
C ILE A 192 -0.01 9.59 -23.88
N TRP A 193 0.94 9.47 -22.95
CA TRP A 193 1.62 10.61 -22.36
C TRP A 193 2.41 11.39 -23.41
N ALA A 194 3.15 10.69 -24.28
CA ALA A 194 3.94 11.29 -25.35
C ALA A 194 3.07 12.06 -26.37
N ALA A 195 1.89 11.54 -26.70
CA ALA A 195 0.95 12.18 -27.61
C ALA A 195 0.19 13.38 -26.98
N ALA A 196 0.09 13.44 -25.65
CA ALA A 196 -0.63 14.50 -24.95
C ALA A 196 0.17 15.82 -24.92
N ALA A 197 -0.54 16.93 -24.94
CA ALA A 197 0.05 18.27 -24.91
C ALA A 197 0.20 18.79 -23.47
N PRO A 198 1.26 19.55 -23.13
CA PRO A 198 1.33 20.28 -21.86
C PRO A 198 0.11 21.18 -21.67
N VAL A 199 -0.43 21.21 -20.45
CA VAL A 199 -1.65 21.97 -20.14
C VAL A 199 -1.38 22.96 -19.00
N GLN A 200 -1.91 24.17 -19.12
CA GLN A 200 -1.81 25.22 -18.10
C GLN A 200 -3.16 25.59 -17.49
N SER A 201 -4.25 25.45 -18.26
CA SER A 201 -5.64 25.62 -17.81
C SER A 201 -6.46 24.40 -18.23
N HIS A 202 -7.35 23.96 -17.34
CA HIS A 202 -8.29 22.87 -17.55
C HIS A 202 -9.48 23.09 -16.58
N PRO A 203 -10.73 22.76 -16.95
CA PRO A 203 -11.90 23.01 -16.09
C PRO A 203 -11.74 22.51 -14.65
N TYR A 204 -11.21 21.30 -14.47
CA TYR A 204 -10.89 20.78 -13.13
C TYR A 204 -9.88 21.64 -12.34
N LEU A 205 -8.84 22.16 -12.99
CA LEU A 205 -7.82 22.97 -12.32
C LEU A 205 -8.38 24.33 -11.90
N GLU A 206 -9.23 24.92 -12.74
CA GLU A 206 -9.93 26.17 -12.47
C GLU A 206 -10.97 26.02 -11.35
N ASP A 207 -11.76 24.94 -11.41
CA ASP A 207 -12.71 24.58 -10.34
C ASP A 207 -11.99 24.40 -9.00
N LYS A 208 -10.85 23.69 -9.00
CA LYS A 208 -10.05 23.49 -7.80
C LYS A 208 -9.26 24.73 -7.38
N GLY A 209 -9.00 25.67 -8.31
CA GLY A 209 -8.22 26.88 -8.07
C GLY A 209 -6.74 26.58 -7.86
N VAL A 210 -6.19 25.57 -8.56
CA VAL A 210 -4.80 25.11 -8.41
C VAL A 210 -4.02 25.21 -9.72
N PRO A 211 -2.71 25.49 -9.68
CA PRO A 211 -1.88 25.53 -10.89
C PRO A 211 -1.71 24.15 -11.54
N SER A 212 -1.31 24.16 -12.82
CA SER A 212 -0.80 22.98 -13.51
C SER A 212 0.70 22.83 -13.28
N TYR A 213 1.10 21.74 -12.64
CA TYR A 213 2.49 21.36 -12.42
C TYR A 213 2.79 20.14 -13.27
N GLY A 214 3.40 20.35 -14.44
CA GLY A 214 3.86 19.25 -15.31
C GLY A 214 2.75 18.34 -15.86
N LEU A 215 1.48 18.75 -15.78
CA LEU A 215 0.36 17.95 -16.29
C LEU A 215 0.25 18.07 -17.81
N ARG A 216 -0.47 17.12 -18.41
CA ARG A 216 -0.79 17.11 -19.84
C ARG A 216 -2.28 16.96 -20.07
N GLN A 217 -2.75 17.32 -21.25
CA GLN A 217 -4.12 17.10 -21.70
C GLN A 217 -4.10 16.19 -22.93
N ALA A 218 -4.91 15.13 -22.87
CA ALA A 218 -5.15 14.25 -24.01
C ALA A 218 -6.00 14.95 -25.08
N GLU A 219 -5.97 14.46 -26.32
CA GLU A 219 -6.75 15.02 -27.43
C GLU A 219 -8.27 14.99 -27.16
N ASP A 220 -8.75 14.02 -26.38
CA ASP A 220 -10.14 13.91 -25.93
C ASP A 220 -10.53 14.92 -24.82
N GLY A 221 -9.62 15.82 -24.46
CA GLY A 221 -9.80 16.87 -23.48
C GLY A 221 -9.53 16.46 -22.04
N ARG A 222 -9.24 15.19 -21.74
CA ARG A 222 -8.99 14.73 -20.36
C ARG A 222 -7.64 15.23 -19.84
N LEU A 223 -7.62 15.71 -18.60
CA LEU A 223 -6.39 16.01 -17.88
C LEU A 223 -5.68 14.72 -17.48
N LEU A 224 -4.37 14.66 -17.67
CA LEU A 224 -3.52 13.53 -17.33
C LEU A 224 -2.55 13.92 -16.21
N VAL A 225 -2.59 13.16 -15.12
CA VAL A 225 -1.61 13.21 -14.04
C VAL A 225 -0.79 11.91 -14.08
N PRO A 226 0.55 11.98 -14.25
CA PRO A 226 1.36 10.78 -14.45
C PRO A 226 1.57 10.02 -13.14
N VAL A 227 1.46 8.69 -13.18
CA VAL A 227 1.76 7.81 -12.05
C VAL A 227 3.06 7.09 -12.32
N GLN A 228 4.14 7.55 -11.68
CA GLN A 228 5.50 7.06 -11.91
C GLN A 228 6.11 6.40 -10.66
N ASP A 229 7.12 5.57 -10.85
CA ASP A 229 7.97 5.11 -9.75
C ASP A 229 9.13 6.09 -9.46
N ALA A 230 10.01 5.70 -8.53
CA ALA A 230 11.14 6.54 -8.10
C ALA A 230 12.20 6.75 -9.20
N ASP A 231 12.23 5.86 -10.20
CA ASP A 231 13.14 5.93 -11.35
C ASP A 231 12.53 6.77 -12.49
N GLY A 232 11.29 7.24 -12.33
CA GLY A 232 10.57 8.04 -13.32
C GLY A 232 9.86 7.23 -14.40
N LYS A 233 9.82 5.89 -14.28
CA LYS A 233 9.05 5.06 -15.22
C LYS A 233 7.56 5.26 -14.99
N LEU A 234 6.82 5.52 -16.07
CA LEU A 234 5.36 5.60 -16.02
C LEU A 234 4.75 4.21 -15.94
N TRP A 235 3.81 4.05 -15.00
CA TRP A 235 3.09 2.80 -14.79
C TRP A 235 1.58 2.94 -14.91
N SER A 236 1.06 4.15 -14.79
CA SER A 236 -0.34 4.47 -15.01
C SER A 236 -0.50 5.99 -15.27
N LEU A 237 -1.73 6.40 -15.58
CA LEU A 237 -2.16 7.79 -15.64
C LEU A 237 -3.43 7.92 -14.81
N GLN A 238 -3.52 8.92 -13.94
CA GLN A 238 -4.81 9.38 -13.44
C GLN A 238 -5.40 10.35 -14.46
N ARG A 239 -6.57 10.01 -14.99
CA ARG A 239 -7.31 10.79 -15.97
C ARG A 239 -8.43 11.52 -15.26
N VAL A 240 -8.51 12.83 -15.44
CA VAL A 240 -9.62 13.65 -14.95
C VAL A 240 -10.46 14.07 -16.15
N ALA A 241 -11.71 13.61 -16.17
CA ALA A 241 -12.67 14.01 -17.19
C ALA A 241 -13.22 15.42 -16.94
N LEU A 242 -13.97 15.94 -17.91
CA LEU A 242 -14.56 17.28 -17.84
C LEU A 242 -15.62 17.40 -16.72
N ASP A 243 -16.24 16.30 -16.32
CA ASP A 243 -17.17 16.22 -15.18
C ASP A 243 -16.46 16.03 -13.81
N HIS A 244 -15.12 16.13 -13.81
CA HIS A 244 -14.23 15.94 -12.67
C HIS A 244 -14.15 14.50 -12.14
N SER A 245 -14.75 13.53 -12.81
CA SER A 245 -14.52 12.12 -12.50
C SER A 245 -13.06 11.75 -12.74
N LYS A 246 -12.48 10.98 -11.82
CA LYS A 246 -11.07 10.59 -11.84
C LYS A 246 -10.97 9.08 -11.93
N LEU A 247 -10.25 8.59 -12.93
CA LEU A 247 -10.01 7.16 -13.12
C LEU A 247 -8.53 6.93 -13.43
N PHE A 248 -7.99 5.82 -12.96
CA PHE A 248 -6.67 5.37 -13.38
C PHE A 248 -6.77 4.64 -14.71
N HIS A 249 -5.68 4.63 -15.47
CA HIS A 249 -5.58 3.80 -16.66
C HIS A 249 -5.76 2.33 -16.29
N GLU A 250 -6.65 1.64 -17.00
CA GLU A 250 -6.96 0.24 -16.78
C GLU A 250 -5.69 -0.61 -16.92
N GLY A 251 -5.56 -1.63 -16.06
CA GLY A 251 -4.37 -2.47 -16.03
C GLY A 251 -3.10 -1.79 -15.49
N GLY A 252 -3.07 -0.47 -15.29
CA GLY A 252 -1.89 0.25 -14.79
C GLY A 252 -1.59 0.04 -13.30
N ARG A 253 -0.32 0.15 -12.90
CA ARG A 253 0.10 0.02 -11.50
C ARG A 253 0.03 1.36 -10.78
N VAL A 254 -0.82 1.45 -9.75
CA VAL A 254 -0.92 2.63 -8.87
C VAL A 254 -0.15 2.45 -7.56
N GLU A 255 -0.07 1.22 -7.04
CA GLU A 255 0.64 0.93 -5.79
C GLU A 255 2.13 1.31 -5.90
N GLY A 256 2.58 2.15 -4.97
CA GLY A 256 3.94 2.73 -4.95
C GLY A 256 4.18 3.82 -6.01
N GLY A 257 3.28 3.94 -6.98
CA GLY A 257 3.29 5.00 -7.98
C GLY A 257 2.90 6.35 -7.38
N HIS A 258 3.52 7.41 -7.86
CA HIS A 258 3.36 8.76 -7.32
C HIS A 258 3.58 9.83 -8.40
N PHE A 259 3.34 11.09 -8.04
CA PHE A 259 3.71 12.25 -8.85
C PHE A 259 4.43 13.28 -7.99
N VAL A 260 5.36 14.04 -8.56
CA VAL A 260 6.14 15.04 -7.82
C VAL A 260 5.78 16.44 -8.30
N ILE A 261 5.48 17.32 -7.35
CA ILE A 261 5.34 18.76 -7.55
C ILE A 261 6.54 19.45 -6.89
N GLY A 262 7.29 20.23 -7.68
CA GLY A 262 8.54 20.87 -7.25
C GLY A 262 9.76 19.96 -7.40
N ASP A 263 10.85 20.32 -6.71
CA ASP A 263 12.11 19.58 -6.75
C ASP A 263 12.37 18.84 -5.44
N VAL A 264 12.36 17.51 -5.49
CA VAL A 264 12.64 16.65 -4.33
C VAL A 264 14.08 16.76 -3.83
N ASN A 265 15.00 17.41 -4.56
CA ASN A 265 16.35 17.68 -4.08
C ASN A 265 16.47 19.01 -3.33
N LYS A 266 15.45 19.88 -3.40
CA LYS A 266 15.40 21.14 -2.65
C LYS A 266 15.56 20.86 -1.14
N PRO A 267 16.47 21.53 -0.41
CA PRO A 267 16.61 21.36 1.03
C PRO A 267 15.32 21.68 1.81
N GLY A 268 15.19 21.10 3.01
CA GLY A 268 14.05 21.32 3.91
C GLY A 268 13.06 20.16 3.92
N PRO A 269 11.81 20.37 4.37
CA PRO A 269 10.81 19.31 4.45
C PRO A 269 10.45 18.77 3.05
N LEU A 270 10.04 17.51 3.00
CA LEU A 270 9.32 16.91 1.88
C LEU A 270 7.93 16.54 2.37
N LEU A 271 6.91 16.94 1.62
CA LEU A 271 5.52 16.68 1.98
C LEU A 271 4.92 15.63 1.05
N ILE A 272 3.96 14.86 1.55
CA ILE A 272 3.20 13.87 0.78
C ILE A 272 1.73 14.17 0.99
N ALA A 273 0.98 14.31 -0.08
CA ALA A 273 -0.46 14.55 -0.04
C ALA A 273 -1.21 13.47 -0.83
N GLU A 274 -2.49 13.27 -0.49
CA GLU A 274 -3.30 12.24 -1.11
C GLU A 274 -3.60 12.55 -2.59
N GLY A 275 -4.27 13.67 -2.87
CA GLY A 275 -4.67 14.05 -4.23
C GLY A 275 -3.82 15.16 -4.84
N TYR A 276 -3.88 15.30 -6.16
CA TYR A 276 -3.17 16.37 -6.88
C TYR A 276 -3.55 17.78 -6.40
N ALA A 277 -4.85 18.07 -6.22
CA ALA A 277 -5.29 19.40 -5.79
C ALA A 277 -4.76 19.76 -4.40
N THR A 278 -4.87 18.83 -3.44
CA THR A 278 -4.26 18.96 -2.11
C THR A 278 -2.76 19.21 -2.21
N ALA A 279 -2.05 18.43 -3.02
CA ALA A 279 -0.61 18.57 -3.19
C ALA A 279 -0.20 19.92 -3.81
N ALA A 280 -0.90 20.35 -4.87
CA ALA A 280 -0.66 21.61 -5.55
C ALA A 280 -0.92 22.81 -4.62
N THR A 281 -1.97 22.75 -3.80
CA THR A 281 -2.25 23.76 -2.77
C THR A 281 -1.15 23.78 -1.71
N VAL A 282 -0.77 22.63 -1.16
CA VAL A 282 0.30 22.54 -0.16
C VAL A 282 1.62 23.08 -0.72
N HIS A 283 1.97 22.74 -1.95
CA HIS A 283 3.16 23.28 -2.62
C HIS A 283 3.08 24.80 -2.77
N THR A 284 1.96 25.33 -3.28
CA THR A 284 1.75 26.78 -3.44
C THR A 284 1.88 27.56 -2.11
N LEU A 285 1.45 26.96 -1.00
CA LEU A 285 1.44 27.63 0.30
C LEU A 285 2.78 27.53 1.05
N THR A 286 3.56 26.48 0.79
CA THR A 286 4.78 26.14 1.56
C THR A 286 6.07 26.28 0.76
N ASP A 287 6.01 26.26 -0.57
CA ASP A 287 7.16 26.17 -1.47
C ASP A 287 8.03 24.91 -1.24
N ALA A 288 7.55 23.93 -0.47
CA ALA A 288 8.20 22.64 -0.26
C ALA A 288 7.86 21.67 -1.40
N PRO A 289 8.75 20.73 -1.77
CA PRO A 289 8.39 19.67 -2.71
C PRO A 289 7.29 18.79 -2.12
N VAL A 290 6.28 18.47 -2.94
CA VAL A 290 5.12 17.67 -2.54
C VAL A 290 4.94 16.48 -3.46
N VAL A 291 4.81 15.30 -2.88
CA VAL A 291 4.55 14.05 -3.58
C VAL A 291 3.06 13.70 -3.51
N VAL A 292 2.43 13.44 -4.64
CA VAL A 292 1.05 12.97 -4.76
C VAL A 292 1.02 11.45 -4.62
N ALA A 293 0.25 10.93 -3.66
CA ALA A 293 0.07 9.49 -3.46
C ALA A 293 -1.16 8.92 -4.19
N PHE A 294 -1.99 9.77 -4.78
CA PHE A 294 -3.23 9.50 -5.50
C PHE A 294 -4.42 8.96 -4.69
N ASN A 295 -4.20 8.26 -3.58
CA ASN A 295 -5.26 7.81 -2.67
C ASN A 295 -4.70 7.44 -1.28
N ALA A 296 -5.58 7.41 -0.28
CA ALA A 296 -5.25 7.09 1.11
C ALA A 296 -4.57 5.72 1.29
N GLY A 297 -4.92 4.74 0.46
CA GLY A 297 -4.35 3.39 0.49
C GLY A 297 -2.88 3.34 0.08
N ASN A 298 -2.44 4.30 -0.74
CA ASN A 298 -1.10 4.34 -1.30
C ASN A 298 -0.12 5.22 -0.50
N LEU A 299 -0.62 6.09 0.40
CA LEU A 299 0.19 6.98 1.24
C LEU A 299 1.36 6.27 1.92
N ALA A 300 1.10 5.13 2.58
CA ALA A 300 2.13 4.41 3.31
C ALA A 300 3.19 3.79 2.39
N SER A 301 2.80 3.37 1.17
CA SER A 301 3.73 2.83 0.18
C SER A 301 4.68 3.92 -0.31
N VAL A 302 4.12 5.05 -0.75
CA VAL A 302 4.88 6.22 -1.21
C VAL A 302 5.76 6.80 -0.09
N ALA A 303 5.24 6.91 1.13
CA ALA A 303 6.01 7.39 2.28
C ALA A 303 7.26 6.53 2.53
N ARG A 304 7.15 5.20 2.47
CA ARG A 304 8.29 4.30 2.66
C ARG A 304 9.32 4.44 1.54
N THR A 305 8.89 4.61 0.29
CA THR A 305 9.79 4.90 -0.84
C THR A 305 10.62 6.14 -0.55
N TYR A 306 9.98 7.26 -0.22
CA TYR A 306 10.69 8.52 0.03
C TYR A 306 11.53 8.51 1.31
N ARG A 307 11.13 7.78 2.35
CA ARG A 307 11.99 7.55 3.53
C ARG A 307 13.24 6.74 3.18
N THR A 308 13.15 5.81 2.24
CA THR A 308 14.31 5.03 1.78
C THR A 308 15.27 5.91 0.98
N LEU A 309 14.73 6.76 0.09
CA LEU A 309 15.52 7.72 -0.69
C LEU A 309 16.14 8.82 0.17
N PHE A 310 15.41 9.29 1.20
CA PHE A 310 15.84 10.36 2.09
C PHE A 310 15.74 9.93 3.58
N PRO A 311 16.69 9.10 4.07
CA PRO A 311 16.63 8.51 5.40
C PRO A 311 16.48 9.51 6.54
N ASP A 312 17.17 10.64 6.45
CA ASP A 312 17.24 11.66 7.53
C ASP A 312 16.33 12.86 7.30
N ARG A 313 15.65 12.94 6.14
CA ARG A 313 14.86 14.11 5.79
C ARG A 313 13.57 14.20 6.60
N LEU A 314 13.16 15.41 6.93
CA LEU A 314 11.84 15.64 7.50
C LEU A 314 10.77 15.33 6.44
N ILE A 315 9.98 14.28 6.66
CA ILE A 315 8.90 13.88 5.76
C ILE A 315 7.56 14.04 6.50
N GLY A 316 6.68 14.85 5.93
CA GLY A 316 5.33 15.11 6.44
C GLY A 316 4.25 14.56 5.53
N ILE A 317 3.18 14.02 6.09
CA ILE A 317 1.97 13.60 5.38
C ILE A 317 0.93 14.70 5.56
N ALA A 318 0.73 15.51 4.53
CA ALA A 318 -0.35 16.49 4.44
C ALA A 318 -1.65 15.78 4.08
N GLY A 319 -2.30 15.18 5.08
CA GLY A 319 -3.45 14.31 4.91
C GLY A 319 -4.78 15.05 4.89
N ASP A 320 -5.81 14.34 4.42
CA ASP A 320 -7.20 14.79 4.46
C ASP A 320 -7.81 14.54 5.86
N ASN A 321 -8.77 15.35 6.24
CA ASN A 321 -9.49 15.29 7.51
C ASN A 321 -11.01 15.16 7.26
N ASP A 322 -11.46 13.91 7.06
CA ASP A 322 -12.84 13.53 6.67
C ASP A 322 -13.87 13.67 7.82
N ARG A 323 -13.96 14.86 8.43
CA ARG A 323 -14.80 15.12 9.63
C ARG A 323 -16.29 14.86 9.40
N LYS A 324 -16.77 14.91 8.15
CA LYS A 324 -18.16 14.54 7.80
C LYS A 324 -18.47 13.07 8.08
N ARG A 325 -17.49 12.16 7.89
CA ARG A 325 -17.66 10.75 8.23
C ARG A 325 -17.73 10.56 9.74
N GLU A 326 -16.85 11.26 10.46
CA GLU A 326 -16.77 11.23 11.92
C GLU A 326 -18.05 11.76 12.58
N ALA A 327 -18.60 12.87 12.09
CA ALA A 327 -19.88 13.43 12.54
C ALA A 327 -21.07 12.46 12.31
N GLY A 328 -20.94 11.55 11.34
CA GLY A 328 -21.91 10.48 11.06
C GLY A 328 -21.59 9.16 11.79
N GLY A 329 -20.67 9.14 12.74
CA GLY A 329 -20.26 7.95 13.49
C GLY A 329 -19.39 6.96 12.70
N LYS A 330 -18.83 7.37 11.56
CA LYS A 330 -17.95 6.53 10.72
C LYS A 330 -16.48 6.92 10.92
N PRO A 331 -15.52 5.99 10.75
CA PRO A 331 -14.10 6.29 10.85
C PRO A 331 -13.64 7.42 9.92
N ASN A 332 -12.73 8.26 10.42
CA ASN A 332 -12.07 9.32 9.65
C ASN A 332 -10.88 8.71 8.89
N VAL A 333 -11.18 8.08 7.75
CA VAL A 333 -10.22 7.26 7.00
C VAL A 333 -9.02 8.09 6.52
N GLY A 334 -9.23 9.31 6.00
CA GLY A 334 -8.14 10.20 5.58
C GLY A 334 -7.14 10.47 6.71
N ARG A 335 -7.64 10.85 7.89
CA ARG A 335 -6.82 11.09 9.08
C ARG A 335 -6.05 9.84 9.51
N GLU A 336 -6.76 8.74 9.70
CA GLU A 336 -6.15 7.48 10.16
C GLU A 336 -5.05 7.01 9.21
N LYS A 337 -5.28 7.12 7.89
CA LYS A 337 -4.30 6.70 6.87
C LYS A 337 -3.09 7.61 6.83
N ALA A 338 -3.28 8.92 6.98
CA ALA A 338 -2.18 9.87 7.08
C ALA A 338 -1.32 9.63 8.33
N GLU A 339 -1.94 9.44 9.48
CA GLU A 339 -1.27 9.13 10.75
C GLU A 339 -0.53 7.78 10.69
N GLN A 340 -1.16 6.74 10.14
CA GLN A 340 -0.52 5.43 9.93
C GLN A 340 0.68 5.50 8.98
N ALA A 341 0.55 6.24 7.87
CA ALA A 341 1.64 6.43 6.91
C ALA A 341 2.82 7.17 7.56
N ALA A 342 2.56 8.27 8.27
CA ALA A 342 3.56 9.03 9.01
C ALA A 342 4.29 8.16 10.05
N ALA A 343 3.54 7.42 10.87
CA ALA A 343 4.11 6.53 11.89
C ALA A 343 5.02 5.46 11.27
N SER A 344 4.64 4.89 10.13
CA SER A 344 5.41 3.83 9.46
C SER A 344 6.82 4.26 9.01
N ILE A 345 7.06 5.57 8.90
CA ILE A 345 8.34 6.15 8.48
C ILE A 345 8.96 7.10 9.51
N LYS A 346 8.44 7.09 10.75
CA LYS A 346 8.82 8.06 11.81
C LYS A 346 8.72 9.53 11.33
N GLY A 347 7.76 9.79 10.42
CA GLY A 347 7.42 11.10 9.90
C GLY A 347 6.35 11.77 10.74
N PHE A 348 5.66 12.74 10.15
CA PHE A 348 4.64 13.56 10.81
C PHE A 348 3.37 13.64 10.00
N ALA A 349 2.21 13.66 10.63
CA ALA A 349 0.95 13.96 9.96
C ALA A 349 0.59 15.43 10.20
N ILE A 350 0.21 16.14 9.14
CA ILE A 350 -0.19 17.54 9.17
C ILE A 350 -1.59 17.60 8.55
N LEU A 351 -2.60 17.81 9.40
CA LEU A 351 -4.01 17.73 9.03
C LEU A 351 -4.67 19.11 9.15
N PRO A 352 -5.55 19.49 8.20
CA PRO A 352 -6.24 20.76 8.26
C PRO A 352 -7.24 20.78 9.41
N GLN A 353 -7.25 21.88 10.16
CA GLN A 353 -8.25 22.18 11.18
C GLN A 353 -9.20 23.24 10.63
N PHE A 354 -10.51 23.03 10.73
CA PHE A 354 -11.46 24.05 10.28
C PHE A 354 -12.34 24.48 11.43
N ASN A 355 -12.53 25.80 11.52
CA ASN A 355 -13.20 26.48 12.63
C ASN A 355 -14.72 26.26 12.66
N GLN A 356 -15.32 25.85 11.54
CA GLN A 356 -16.76 25.56 11.44
C GLN A 356 -17.01 24.07 11.27
N ALA A 357 -17.96 23.55 12.04
CA ALA A 357 -18.44 22.18 11.93
C ALA A 357 -19.24 22.01 10.62
N GLY A 358 -18.58 21.66 9.52
CA GLY A 358 -19.27 21.15 8.32
C GLY A 358 -18.69 21.48 6.95
N VAL A 359 -17.76 22.43 6.84
CA VAL A 359 -17.23 22.84 5.53
C VAL A 359 -15.76 22.43 5.40
N GLY A 360 -15.48 21.65 4.35
CA GLY A 360 -14.15 21.21 3.93
C GLY A 360 -13.62 19.94 4.62
N SER A 361 -12.87 19.15 3.85
CA SER A 361 -12.16 17.94 4.28
C SER A 361 -10.65 18.02 4.08
N ASP A 362 -10.16 18.74 3.08
CA ASP A 362 -8.74 18.73 2.72
C ASP A 362 -8.08 20.13 2.78
N TRP A 363 -6.77 20.19 2.53
CA TRP A 363 -6.02 21.44 2.50
C TRP A 363 -6.49 22.40 1.40
N ASN A 364 -7.01 21.87 0.29
CA ASN A 364 -7.53 22.68 -0.81
C ASN A 364 -8.83 23.38 -0.39
N ASP A 365 -9.74 22.68 0.27
CA ASP A 365 -10.97 23.26 0.81
C ASP A 365 -10.66 24.36 1.85
N LEU A 366 -9.71 24.11 2.75
CA LEU A 366 -9.30 25.12 3.74
C LEU A 366 -8.72 26.36 3.07
N ALA A 367 -7.83 26.18 2.08
CA ALA A 367 -7.22 27.30 1.37
C ALA A 367 -8.23 28.11 0.54
N ARG A 368 -9.25 27.46 -0.02
CA ARG A 368 -10.35 28.14 -0.74
C ARG A 368 -11.25 28.95 0.18
N GLY A 369 -11.41 28.51 1.43
CA GLY A 369 -12.15 29.27 2.45
C GLY A 369 -11.33 30.40 3.06
N ASP A 370 -10.09 30.10 3.44
CA ASP A 370 -9.14 31.04 4.04
C ASP A 370 -7.68 30.61 3.75
N VAL A 371 -7.10 31.22 2.71
CA VAL A 371 -5.72 30.97 2.29
C VAL A 371 -4.68 31.36 3.36
N THR A 372 -5.01 32.36 4.19
CA THR A 372 -4.11 32.84 5.25
C THR A 372 -4.05 31.82 6.37
N GLU A 373 -5.22 31.31 6.77
CA GLU A 373 -5.33 30.26 7.78
C GLU A 373 -4.67 28.96 7.31
N ALA A 374 -4.95 28.52 6.08
CA ALA A 374 -4.30 27.32 5.51
C ALA A 374 -2.78 27.43 5.53
N ARG A 375 -2.25 28.60 5.12
CA ARG A 375 -0.80 28.86 5.13
C ARG A 375 -0.24 28.87 6.55
N LEU A 376 -0.93 29.49 7.50
CA LEU A 376 -0.52 29.54 8.90
C LEU A 376 -0.45 28.15 9.50
N GLN A 377 -1.49 27.32 9.30
CA GLN A 377 -1.54 25.96 9.83
C GLN A 377 -0.45 25.07 9.24
N LEU A 378 -0.23 25.11 7.92
CA LEU A 378 0.85 24.34 7.27
C LEU A 378 2.22 24.73 7.82
N LYS A 379 2.53 26.04 7.87
CA LYS A 379 3.81 26.51 8.41
C LYS A 379 4.00 26.13 9.87
N THR A 380 2.95 26.25 10.68
CA THR A 380 2.98 25.87 12.10
C THR A 380 3.20 24.38 12.26
N GLY A 381 2.49 23.54 11.49
CA GLY A 381 2.65 22.09 11.51
C GLY A 381 4.06 21.65 11.11
N ILE A 382 4.64 22.27 10.07
CA ILE A 382 6.03 22.04 9.66
C ILE A 382 7.00 22.43 10.77
N ALA A 383 6.85 23.62 11.37
CA ALA A 383 7.73 24.09 12.43
C ALA A 383 7.67 23.22 13.69
N ILE A 384 6.48 22.71 14.06
CA ILE A 384 6.33 21.73 15.14
C ILE A 384 7.08 20.44 14.80
N ALA A 385 6.91 19.94 13.57
CA ALA A 385 7.58 18.73 13.11
C ALA A 385 9.12 18.87 13.12
N GLU A 386 9.65 20.00 12.67
CA GLU A 386 11.09 20.33 12.73
C GLU A 386 11.60 20.33 14.18
N ARG A 387 10.89 21.01 15.08
CA ARG A 387 11.25 21.06 16.50
C ARG A 387 11.24 19.67 17.14
N GLU A 388 10.22 18.86 16.87
CA GLU A 388 10.13 17.50 17.39
C GLU A 388 11.23 16.58 16.83
N ALA A 389 11.56 16.73 15.53
CA ALA A 389 12.67 15.98 14.92
C ALA A 389 14.01 16.32 15.59
N LEU A 390 14.28 17.61 15.79
CA LEU A 390 15.48 18.08 16.50
C LEU A 390 15.52 17.55 17.93
N ALA A 391 14.41 17.61 18.67
CA ALA A 391 14.34 17.09 20.04
C ALA A 391 14.67 15.59 20.11
N ARG A 392 14.16 14.79 19.16
CA ARG A 392 14.48 13.35 19.05
C ARG A 392 15.96 13.11 18.74
N GLU A 393 16.55 13.93 17.88
CA GLU A 393 17.98 13.82 17.55
C GLU A 393 18.87 14.14 18.77
N PHE A 394 18.58 15.23 19.49
CA PHE A 394 19.29 15.57 20.72
C PHE A 394 19.15 14.48 21.80
N GLY A 395 17.94 13.94 21.98
CA GLY A 395 17.70 12.81 22.89
C GLY A 395 18.55 11.59 22.54
N SER A 396 18.54 11.17 21.27
CA SER A 396 19.34 10.03 20.80
C SER A 396 20.84 10.26 20.95
N ARG A 397 21.33 11.48 20.69
CA ARG A 397 22.75 11.83 20.90
C ARG A 397 23.13 11.74 22.38
N ARG A 398 22.26 12.18 23.29
CA ARG A 398 22.49 12.09 24.75
C ARG A 398 22.57 10.62 25.20
N GLU A 399 21.62 9.79 24.77
CA GLU A 399 21.60 8.35 25.09
C GLU A 399 22.87 7.63 24.59
N ARG A 400 23.31 7.93 23.36
CA ARG A 400 24.57 7.39 22.81
C ARG A 400 25.79 7.81 23.62
N ALA A 401 25.85 9.08 24.04
CA ALA A 401 26.95 9.58 24.85
C ALA A 401 26.98 8.93 26.24
N GLU A 402 25.82 8.70 26.86
CA GLU A 402 25.70 7.97 28.13
C GLU A 402 26.11 6.50 27.99
N ALA A 403 25.68 5.82 26.93
CA ALA A 403 26.08 4.44 26.66
C ALA A 403 27.60 4.28 26.50
N LEU A 404 28.25 5.19 25.74
CA LEU A 404 29.70 5.21 25.57
C LEU A 404 30.44 5.46 26.89
N ARG A 405 29.92 6.34 27.75
CA ARG A 405 30.48 6.57 29.09
C ARG A 405 30.38 5.33 29.97
N HIS A 406 29.24 4.64 29.96
CA HIS A 406 29.06 3.40 30.72
C HIS A 406 29.99 2.28 30.21
N GLU A 407 30.14 2.14 28.89
CA GLU A 407 31.06 1.16 28.31
C GLU A 407 32.53 1.46 28.67
N HIS A 408 32.93 2.73 28.60
CA HIS A 408 34.28 3.15 28.99
C HIS A 408 34.54 2.90 30.49
N ALA A 409 33.60 3.27 31.36
CA ALA A 409 33.71 3.02 32.80
C ALA A 409 33.82 1.52 33.12
N ARG A 410 33.08 0.67 32.40
CA ARG A 410 33.16 -0.78 32.54
C ARG A 410 34.53 -1.32 32.13
N LYS A 411 35.05 -0.90 30.97
CA LYS A 411 36.39 -1.33 30.49
C LYS A 411 37.52 -0.89 31.43
N VAL A 412 37.44 0.32 31.99
CA VAL A 412 38.40 0.83 32.98
C VAL A 412 38.29 0.07 34.31
N GLY A 413 37.07 -0.26 34.75
CA GLY A 413 36.84 -1.07 35.95
C GLY A 413 37.40 -2.50 35.84
N GLU A 414 37.24 -3.15 34.68
CA GLU A 414 37.81 -4.48 34.40
C GLU A 414 39.35 -4.46 34.41
N THR A 415 39.99 -3.40 33.88
CA THR A 415 41.47 -3.29 33.87
C THR A 415 42.08 -2.97 35.23
N CYS A 416 41.32 -2.41 36.18
CA CYS A 416 41.77 -2.17 37.56
C CYS A 416 41.64 -3.40 38.47
N LEU A 417 40.87 -4.43 38.08
CA LEU A 417 40.73 -5.69 38.85
C LEU A 417 41.75 -6.76 38.43
N GLU A 418 42.40 -6.59 37.27
CA GLU A 418 43.44 -7.49 36.76
C GLU A 418 44.88 -7.07 37.13
N ARG A 419 45.05 -6.00 37.90
CA ARG A 419 46.32 -5.54 38.49
C ARG A 419 46.26 -5.65 40.01
#